data_AF-A0A842RK18-F1
#
_entry.id   AF-A0A842RK18-F1
#
_cell.length_a   1.000
_cell.length_b   1.000
_cell.length_c   1.000
_cell.angle_alpha   90.00
_cell.angle_beta   90.00
_cell.angle_gamma   90.00
#
_symmetry.space_group_name_H-M   'P 1'
#
loop_
_entity.id
_entity.type
_entity.pdbx_description
1 polymer ?
#
loop_
_entity_poly.entity_id
_entity_poly.type
_entity_poly.pdbx_seq_one_letter_code
_entity_poly.pdbx_strand_id
1 'polypeptide(L)'
;MTRIIEIDVPCSNCKKINHIMTEASITTWLYPELIKKILNNEYYFICGHCKAKTFLIQDILVNTRRGMFYLNTGLSMEEKKQLLIKYGVINEQEEILDQPIEVDPTKVQHDPEIADQVHKIKKAIDSYKKTLENGTPLELDDEKEKNK
;
A
#
# COMPACT_ATOMS: atom_id res chain seq x y z
N MET A 1 -1.56 -7.89 6.32
CA MET A 1 -2.34 -9.13 6.52
C MET A 1 -3.76 -8.83 6.06
N THR A 2 -4.24 -9.49 5.00
CA THR A 2 -5.60 -9.29 4.49
C THR A 2 -6.56 -10.09 5.35
N ARG A 3 -7.55 -9.44 5.98
CA ARG A 3 -8.56 -10.13 6.78
C ARG A 3 -9.86 -10.19 5.99
N ILE A 4 -10.27 -11.40 5.63
CA ILE A 4 -11.63 -11.67 5.16
C ILE A 4 -12.52 -11.64 6.40
N ILE A 5 -13.56 -10.83 6.36
CA ILE A 5 -14.57 -10.75 7.41
C ILE A 5 -15.93 -11.13 6.84
N GLU A 6 -16.73 -11.78 7.67
CA GLU A 6 -18.14 -12.04 7.40
C GLU A 6 -18.96 -10.93 8.06
N ILE A 7 -19.88 -10.35 7.29
CA ILE A 7 -20.76 -9.28 7.75
C ILE A 7 -22.20 -9.52 7.30
N ASP A 8 -23.13 -9.17 8.18
CA ASP A 8 -24.56 -9.21 7.93
C ASP A 8 -25.04 -7.83 7.51
N VAL A 9 -25.49 -7.72 6.26
CA VAL A 9 -25.88 -6.43 5.68
C VAL A 9 -27.35 -6.44 5.28
N PRO A 10 -28.19 -5.60 5.91
CA PRO A 10 -29.58 -5.48 5.53
C PRO A 10 -29.70 -4.79 4.17
N CYS A 11 -30.48 -5.38 3.25
CA CYS A 11 -30.77 -4.73 1.98
C CYS A 11 -31.62 -3.48 2.21
N SER A 12 -31.20 -2.33 1.68
CA SER A 12 -31.94 -1.07 1.79
C SER A 12 -33.35 -1.15 1.19
N ASN A 13 -33.53 -1.98 0.15
CA ASN A 13 -34.78 -2.16 -0.59
C ASN A 13 -35.72 -3.17 0.08
N CYS A 14 -35.32 -4.45 0.21
CA CYS A 14 -36.22 -5.50 0.70
C CYS A 14 -36.05 -5.86 2.19
N LYS A 15 -35.14 -5.19 2.90
CA LYS A 15 -34.83 -5.37 4.33
C LYS A 15 -34.35 -6.76 4.75
N LYS A 16 -34.21 -7.71 3.83
CA LYS A 16 -33.61 -9.01 4.10
C LYS A 16 -32.11 -8.88 4.34
N ILE A 17 -31.61 -9.66 5.29
CA ILE A 17 -30.19 -9.76 5.63
C ILE A 17 -29.46 -10.53 4.54
N ASN A 18 -28.29 -10.04 4.14
CA ASN A 18 -27.39 -10.73 3.23
C ASN A 18 -26.10 -11.00 3.97
N HIS A 19 -25.62 -12.23 3.89
CA HIS A 19 -24.34 -12.66 4.45
C HIS A 19 -23.26 -12.43 3.38
N ILE A 20 -22.29 -11.57 3.67
CA ILE A 20 -21.27 -11.14 2.72
C ILE A 20 -19.89 -11.41 3.31
N MET A 21 -19.02 -12.04 2.52
CA MET A 21 -17.59 -12.07 2.81
C MET A 21 -16.91 -10.91 2.07
N THR A 22 -16.12 -10.13 2.81
CA THR A 22 -15.49 -8.91 2.27
C THR A 22 -14.08 -8.76 2.81
N GLU A 23 -13.21 -8.13 2.02
CA GLU A 23 -11.86 -7.78 2.43
C GLU A 23 -11.90 -6.46 3.21
N ALA A 24 -11.47 -6.51 4.47
CA ALA A 24 -11.40 -5.33 5.33
C ALA A 24 -10.09 -4.55 5.18
N SER A 25 -9.30 -4.82 4.14
CA SER A 25 -8.03 -4.12 3.92
C SER A 25 -7.65 -4.00 2.45
N ILE A 26 -7.12 -2.85 2.06
CA ILE A 26 -6.68 -2.55 0.70
C ILE A 26 -5.22 -2.10 0.74
N THR A 27 -4.42 -2.63 -0.17
CA THR A 27 -3.07 -2.13 -0.44
C THR A 27 -3.11 -1.27 -1.70
N THR A 28 -2.93 0.04 -1.57
CA THR A 28 -3.22 1.02 -2.62
C THR A 28 -2.38 0.84 -3.88
N TRP A 29 -1.12 0.45 -3.76
CA TRP A 29 -0.22 0.18 -4.89
C TRP A 29 -0.45 -1.16 -5.60
N LEU A 30 -1.19 -2.08 -5.00
CA LEU A 30 -1.59 -3.33 -5.65
C LEU A 30 -2.95 -3.20 -6.34
N TYR A 31 -3.86 -2.38 -5.78
CA TYR A 31 -5.24 -2.25 -6.24
C TYR A 31 -5.71 -0.79 -6.29
N PRO A 32 -5.07 0.08 -7.09
CA PRO A 32 -5.42 1.50 -7.17
C PRO A 32 -6.87 1.71 -7.66
N GLU A 33 -7.37 0.86 -8.55
CA GLU A 33 -8.75 0.94 -9.08
C GLU A 33 -9.83 0.81 -7.99
N LEU A 34 -9.53 0.13 -6.88
CA LEU A 34 -10.48 -0.01 -5.79
C LEU A 34 -10.70 1.33 -5.04
N ILE A 35 -9.69 2.20 -5.01
CA ILE A 35 -9.82 3.56 -4.46
C ILE A 35 -10.78 4.38 -5.32
N LYS A 36 -10.69 4.29 -6.65
CA LYS A 36 -11.64 4.95 -7.56
C LYS A 36 -13.07 4.47 -7.31
N LYS A 37 -13.27 3.16 -7.16
CA LYS A 37 -14.58 2.59 -6.84
C LYS A 37 -15.14 3.13 -5.52
N ILE A 38 -14.31 3.26 -4.49
CA ILE A 38 -14.75 3.81 -3.19
C ILE A 38 -15.12 5.30 -3.31
N LEU A 39 -14.32 6.08 -4.05
CA LEU A 39 -14.59 7.49 -4.33
C LEU A 39 -15.89 7.69 -5.14
N ASN A 40 -16.12 6.85 -6.15
CA ASN A 40 -17.29 6.92 -7.01
C ASN A 40 -18.54 6.25 -6.42
N ASN A 41 -18.48 5.83 -5.16
CA ASN A 41 -19.53 5.06 -4.48
C ASN A 41 -19.93 3.77 -5.21
N GLU A 42 -19.02 3.18 -5.98
CA GLU A 42 -19.22 1.89 -6.66
C GLU A 42 -18.93 0.68 -5.75
N TYR A 43 -18.75 0.94 -4.46
CA TYR A 43 -18.56 -0.09 -3.44
C TYR A 43 -19.92 -0.58 -2.92
N TYR A 44 -20.57 -1.43 -3.72
CA TYR A 44 -21.88 -2.01 -3.45
C TYR A 44 -21.89 -3.53 -3.68
N PHE A 45 -22.89 -4.20 -3.11
CA PHE A 45 -23.21 -5.59 -3.45
C PHE A 45 -24.60 -5.68 -4.08
N ILE A 46 -24.87 -6.80 -4.76
CA ILE A 46 -26.17 -7.10 -5.34
C ILE A 46 -26.93 -7.99 -4.36
N CYS A 47 -28.08 -7.55 -3.87
CA CYS A 47 -28.89 -8.33 -2.95
C CYS A 47 -29.34 -9.66 -3.59
N GLY A 48 -29.08 -10.78 -2.91
CA GLY A 48 -29.44 -12.11 -3.41
C GLY A 48 -30.94 -12.28 -3.64
N HIS A 49 -31.77 -11.60 -2.82
CA HIS A 49 -33.22 -11.72 -2.81
C HIS A 49 -33.96 -10.83 -3.81
N CYS A 50 -33.59 -9.56 -3.94
CA CYS A 50 -34.32 -8.59 -4.78
C CYS A 50 -33.49 -8.01 -5.92
N LYS A 51 -32.21 -8.41 -6.05
CA LYS A 51 -31.26 -7.95 -7.07
C LYS A 51 -30.96 -6.44 -7.08
N ALA A 52 -31.44 -5.70 -6.08
CA ALA A 52 -31.10 -4.30 -5.91
C ALA A 52 -29.63 -4.13 -5.49
N LYS A 53 -28.98 -3.08 -5.99
CA LYS A 53 -27.67 -2.63 -5.51
C LYS A 53 -27.83 -2.03 -4.12
N THR A 54 -27.04 -2.51 -3.17
CA THR A 54 -27.00 -1.97 -1.80
C THR A 54 -25.57 -1.54 -1.49
N PHE A 55 -25.39 -0.29 -1.09
CA PHE A 55 -24.08 0.23 -0.71
C PHE A 55 -23.57 -0.47 0.53
N LEU A 56 -22.29 -0.83 0.51
CA LEU A 56 -21.65 -1.50 1.62
C LEU A 56 -20.98 -0.46 2.51
N ILE A 57 -21.52 -0.25 3.71
CA ILE A 57 -20.95 0.65 4.73
C ILE A 57 -20.06 -0.18 5.65
N GLN A 58 -18.76 0.05 5.60
CA GLN A 58 -17.78 -0.66 6.43
C GLN A 58 -16.50 0.17 6.60
N ASP A 59 -15.73 -0.15 7.63
CA ASP A 59 -14.36 0.35 7.79
C ASP A 59 -13.38 -0.53 7.03
N ILE A 60 -12.54 0.10 6.20
CA ILE A 60 -11.50 -0.55 5.42
C ILE A 60 -10.14 -0.05 5.90
N LEU A 61 -9.24 -0.97 6.24
CA LEU A 61 -7.84 -0.63 6.51
C LEU A 61 -7.10 -0.40 5.19
N VAL A 62 -6.79 0.85 4.88
CA VAL A 62 -6.04 1.25 3.69
C VAL A 62 -4.56 1.33 4.05
N ASN A 63 -3.74 0.55 3.36
CA ASN A 63 -2.29 0.54 3.48
C ASN A 63 -1.66 1.28 2.30
N THR A 64 -0.92 2.34 2.60
CA THR A 64 -0.26 3.25 1.64
C THR A 64 1.24 3.34 1.92
N ARG A 65 2.02 3.88 0.99
CA ARG A 65 3.47 4.13 1.23
C ARG A 65 3.74 5.05 2.42
N ARG A 66 2.78 5.88 2.81
CA ARG A 66 2.88 6.83 3.93
C ARG A 66 2.34 6.27 5.25
N GLY A 67 1.87 5.03 5.26
CA GLY A 67 1.35 4.36 6.45
C GLY A 67 -0.02 3.73 6.23
N MET A 68 -0.66 3.34 7.33
CA MET A 68 -1.98 2.70 7.31
C MET A 68 -3.02 3.59 7.97
N PHE A 69 -4.25 3.57 7.45
CA PHE A 69 -5.39 4.28 8.04
C PHE A 69 -6.71 3.58 7.76
N TYR A 70 -7.74 3.87 8.57
CA TYR A 70 -9.09 3.37 8.34
C TYR A 70 -9.89 4.35 7.48
N LEU A 71 -10.55 3.82 6.45
CA LEU A 71 -11.47 4.53 5.59
C LEU A 71 -12.86 3.91 5.72
N ASN A 72 -13.82 4.68 6.23
CA ASN A 72 -15.21 4.26 6.28
C ASN A 72 -15.91 4.57 4.95
N THR A 73 -16.47 3.55 4.30
CA THR A 73 -17.11 3.70 2.98
C THR A 73 -18.45 4.46 3.03
N GLY A 74 -19.03 4.66 4.21
CA GLY A 74 -20.22 5.48 4.44
C GLY A 74 -19.95 6.98 4.60
N LEU A 75 -18.68 7.41 4.69
CA LEU A 75 -18.32 8.83 4.72
C LEU A 75 -18.74 9.55 3.43
N SER A 76 -18.92 10.86 3.52
CA SER A 76 -19.14 11.69 2.34
C SER A 76 -17.93 11.60 1.39
N MET A 77 -18.16 11.89 0.10
CA MET A 77 -17.06 11.94 -0.88
C MET A 77 -15.95 12.90 -0.46
N GLU A 78 -16.32 14.04 0.12
CA GLU A 78 -15.36 15.07 0.55
C GLU A 78 -14.47 14.57 1.68
N GLU A 79 -15.05 13.93 2.69
CA GLU A 79 -14.30 13.34 3.81
C GLU A 79 -13.37 12.21 3.34
N LYS A 80 -13.84 11.37 2.40
CA LYS A 80 -13.01 10.32 1.78
C LYS A 80 -11.81 10.94 1.05
N LYS A 81 -12.03 11.99 0.25
CA LYS A 81 -10.96 12.68 -0.48
C LYS A 81 -9.93 13.28 0.47
N GLN A 82 -10.37 13.98 1.51
CA GLN A 82 -9.47 14.58 2.49
C GLN A 82 -8.58 13.54 3.17
N LEU A 83 -9.12 12.38 3.54
CA LEU A 83 -8.33 11.28 4.07
C LEU A 83 -7.31 10.75 3.04
N LEU A 84 -7.76 10.49 1.81
CA LEU A 84 -6.90 9.95 0.76
C LEU A 84 -5.76 10.92 0.37
N ILE A 85 -6.02 12.23 0.33
CA ILE A 85 -5.01 13.28 0.13
C ILE A 85 -4.03 13.31 1.30
N LYS A 86 -4.54 13.32 2.54
CA LYS A 86 -3.71 13.33 3.77
C LYS A 86 -2.72 12.17 3.80
N TYR A 87 -3.15 10.97 3.37
CA TYR A 87 -2.31 9.78 3.31
C TYR A 87 -1.57 9.57 1.98
N GLY A 88 -1.62 10.56 1.07
CA GLY A 88 -0.86 10.59 -0.18
C GLY A 88 -1.27 9.52 -1.20
N VAL A 89 -2.52 9.07 -1.15
CA VAL A 89 -3.08 8.11 -2.11
C VAL A 89 -3.48 8.81 -3.41
N ILE A 90 -4.05 10.02 -3.28
CA ILE A 90 -4.46 10.87 -4.41
C ILE A 90 -3.93 12.31 -4.23
N ASN A 91 -3.87 13.09 -5.31
CA ASN A 91 -3.67 14.54 -5.26
C ASN A 91 -5.01 15.31 -5.23
N GLU A 92 -4.94 16.65 -5.21
CA GLU A 92 -6.12 17.52 -5.24
C GLU A 92 -6.93 17.40 -6.54
N GLN A 93 -6.31 16.89 -7.61
CA GLN A 93 -6.95 16.62 -8.91
C GLN A 93 -7.52 15.20 -9.00
N GLU A 94 -7.55 14.45 -7.88
CA GLU A 94 -8.05 13.07 -7.78
C GLU A 94 -7.24 12.03 -8.57
N GLU A 95 -6.02 12.37 -8.98
CA GLU A 95 -5.10 11.44 -9.61
C GLU A 95 -4.47 10.53 -8.56
N ILE A 96 -4.48 9.22 -8.81
CA ILE A 96 -3.86 8.24 -7.91
C ILE A 96 -2.34 8.35 -8.01
N LEU A 97 -1.72 8.70 -6.88
CA LEU A 97 -0.27 8.85 -6.73
C LEU A 97 0.43 7.54 -6.39
N ASP A 98 -0.29 6.60 -5.76
CA ASP A 98 0.28 5.34 -5.30
C ASP A 98 0.22 4.24 -6.37
N GLN A 99 0.67 4.55 -7.58
CA GLN A 99 0.82 3.56 -8.64
C GLN A 99 2.10 2.75 -8.41
N PRO A 100 2.13 1.45 -8.70
CA PRO A 100 3.39 0.72 -8.78
C PRO A 100 4.27 1.44 -9.79
N ILE A 101 5.53 1.70 -9.43
CA ILE A 101 6.49 2.27 -10.38
C ILE A 101 6.64 1.21 -11.47
N GLU A 102 6.07 1.44 -12.65
CA GLU A 102 6.46 0.70 -13.83
C GLU A 102 7.90 1.07 -14.13
N VAL A 103 8.83 0.29 -13.57
CA VAL A 103 10.23 0.39 -13.95
C VAL A 103 10.30 -0.15 -15.37
N ASP A 104 10.26 0.72 -16.36
CA ASP A 104 10.58 0.36 -17.74
C ASP A 104 12.03 -0.13 -17.76
N PRO A 105 12.28 -1.44 -17.93
CA PRO A 105 13.64 -1.99 -17.87
C PRO A 105 14.53 -1.43 -18.99
N THR A 106 13.95 -0.82 -20.03
CA THR A 106 14.70 -0.18 -21.12
C THR A 106 15.10 1.27 -20.84
N LYS A 107 14.52 1.92 -19.83
CA LYS A 107 14.82 3.30 -19.41
C LYS A 107 15.67 3.41 -18.16
N VAL A 108 16.26 2.32 -17.68
CA VAL A 108 17.37 2.39 -16.72
C VAL A 108 18.56 3.03 -17.44
N GLN A 109 18.53 4.36 -17.55
CA GLN A 109 19.70 5.13 -17.88
C GLN A 109 20.77 4.67 -16.90
N HIS A 110 21.87 4.16 -17.47
CA HIS A 110 23.07 3.88 -16.70
C HIS A 110 23.56 5.23 -16.20
N ASP A 111 23.03 5.66 -15.06
CA ASP A 111 23.60 6.77 -14.33
C ASP A 111 25.02 6.32 -13.95
N PRO A 112 26.07 6.96 -14.51
CA PRO A 112 27.44 6.56 -14.24
C PRO A 112 27.76 6.64 -12.74
N GLU A 113 27.02 7.45 -11.97
CA GLU A 113 27.18 7.54 -10.53
C GLU A 113 26.65 6.30 -9.80
N ILE A 114 25.52 5.73 -10.25
CA ILE A 114 24.97 4.47 -9.72
C ILE A 114 25.88 3.30 -10.09
N ALA A 115 26.43 3.29 -11.31
CA ALA A 115 27.36 2.25 -11.75
C ALA A 115 28.66 2.25 -10.91
N ASP A 116 29.19 3.42 -10.60
CA ASP A 116 30.36 3.57 -9.72
C ASP A 116 30.06 3.11 -8.28
N GLN A 117 28.87 3.45 -7.75
CA GLN A 117 28.43 2.97 -6.43
C GLN A 117 28.29 1.44 -6.39
N VAL A 118 27.67 0.83 -7.40
CA VAL A 118 27.54 -0.64 -7.50
C VAL A 118 28.91 -1.31 -7.61
N HIS A 119 29.86 -0.71 -8.34
CA HIS A 119 31.22 -1.24 -8.44
C HIS A 119 31.96 -1.18 -7.09
N LYS A 120 31.85 -0.07 -6.36
CA LYS A 120 32.41 0.07 -5.00
C LYS A 120 31.84 -0.97 -4.03
N ILE A 121 30.52 -1.17 -4.06
CA ILE A 121 29.83 -2.17 -3.21
C ILE A 121 30.30 -3.59 -3.55
N LYS A 122 30.39 -3.96 -4.83
CA LYS A 122 30.91 -5.28 -5.24
C LYS A 122 32.34 -5.51 -4.76
N LYS A 123 33.21 -4.51 -4.88
CA LYS A 123 34.60 -4.61 -4.41
C LYS A 123 34.70 -4.78 -2.90
N ALA A 124 33.84 -4.11 -2.13
CA ALA A 124 33.76 -4.26 -0.67
C ALA A 124 33.28 -5.67 -0.28
N ILE A 125 32.26 -6.21 -0.97
CA ILE A 125 31.75 -7.57 -0.74
C ILE A 125 32.83 -8.62 -1.04
N ASP A 126 33.56 -8.49 -2.15
CA ASP A 126 34.61 -9.44 -2.53
C ASP A 126 35.80 -9.38 -1.56
N SER A 127 36.14 -8.19 -1.05
CA SER A 127 37.11 -8.04 0.02
C SER A 127 36.64 -8.73 1.29
N TYR A 128 35.38 -8.53 1.70
CA TYR A 128 34.80 -9.12 2.91
C TYR A 128 34.77 -10.65 2.84
N LYS A 129 34.42 -11.23 1.68
CA LYS A 129 34.45 -12.68 1.45
C LYS A 129 35.87 -13.25 1.61
N LYS A 130 36.88 -12.56 1.08
CA LYS A 130 38.29 -12.98 1.27
C LYS A 130 38.74 -12.90 2.72
N THR A 131 38.28 -11.91 3.48
CA THR A 131 38.59 -11.81 4.92
C THR A 131 37.94 -12.94 5.71
N LEU A 132 36.70 -13.32 5.37
CA LEU A 132 35.99 -14.45 5.96
C LEU A 132 36.64 -15.80 5.64
N GLU A 133 37.15 -15.98 4.41
CA GLU A 133 37.86 -17.20 3.99
C GLU A 133 39.22 -17.37 4.70
N ASN A 134 39.86 -16.27 5.11
CA ASN A 134 41.17 -16.28 5.78
C ASN A 134 41.11 -16.38 7.31
N GLY A 135 39.91 -16.52 7.91
CA GLY A 135 39.74 -16.91 9.32
C GLY A 135 40.19 -15.90 10.38
N THR A 136 40.44 -14.64 10.02
CA THR A 136 40.82 -13.61 11.02
C THR A 136 39.57 -12.99 11.66
N PRO A 137 39.40 -13.03 12.99
CA PRO A 137 38.33 -12.29 13.67
C PRO A 137 38.54 -10.78 13.46
N LEU A 138 37.48 -10.07 13.08
CA LEU A 138 37.49 -8.62 13.02
C LEU A 138 37.48 -8.05 14.44
N GLU A 139 38.57 -7.42 14.86
CA GLU A 139 38.51 -6.37 15.88
C GLU A 139 37.65 -5.25 15.28
N LEU A 140 36.49 -5.02 15.87
CA LEU A 140 35.70 -3.82 15.62
C LEU A 140 36.46 -2.67 16.31
N ASP A 141 37.12 -1.83 15.51
CA ASP A 141 37.61 -0.54 15.98
C ASP A 141 36.40 0.33 16.34
N ASP A 142 35.95 0.23 17.60
CA ASP A 142 35.08 1.20 18.24
C ASP A 142 35.88 2.49 18.49
N GLU A 143 36.14 3.27 17.43
CA GLU A 143 36.60 4.65 17.58
C GLU A 143 35.47 5.66 17.41
N LYS A 144 34.99 6.10 18.59
CA LYS A 144 34.69 7.49 18.98
C LYS A 144 33.27 8.01 18.74
N GLU A 145 32.38 7.58 19.63
CA GLU A 145 31.52 8.54 20.35
C GLU A 145 32.40 9.38 21.30
N LYS A 146 32.73 10.61 20.88
CA LYS A 146 33.03 11.72 21.80
C LYS A 146 32.33 12.97 21.30
N ASN A 147 31.10 13.18 21.74
CA ASN A 147 30.54 14.50 21.95
C ASN A 147 30.08 14.57 23.41
N LYS A 148 30.90 15.22 24.23
CA LYS A 148 30.56 15.75 25.55
C LYS A 148 30.87 17.23 25.54
#